data_AF-A0AAU8YPM8-F1
#
_entry.id   AF-A0AAU8YPM8-F1
#
_cell.length_a   1.000
_cell.length_b   1.000
_cell.length_c   1.000
_cell.angle_alpha   90.00
_cell.angle_beta   90.00
_cell.angle_gamma   90.00
#
_symmetry.space_group_name_H-M   'P 1'
#
loop_
_entity.id
_entity.type
_entity.pdbx_description
1 polymer ?
#
loop_
_entity_poly.entity_id
_entity_poly.type
_entity_poly.pdbx_seq_one_letter_code
_entity_poly.pdbx_strand_id
1 'polypeptide(L)'
;MAKARPRPAVNGVASADRVLTVLTAFQVGDAALSLVELVERTGLIKSTIMRLMVSLENHGFITRMADGRYQLASEVMRLNAVYQEALDLEKHVMPRLHYLAEQSGETASFYVRHGAYRMCQYRVNSSHRLRLNLQPGDMRPMDEAAGAQALRAPYQIGIALQKPYYSKGATDPHAASMALPIYGAQQELMGALVISGPASRLTEEYAESLKPMFFEAARDLMRSLGFKSASLESA
;
A
#
# COMPACT_ATOMS: atom_id res chain seq x y z
N MET A 1 2.71 -20.01 24.58
CA MET A 1 3.39 -19.97 23.26
C MET A 1 2.69 -20.94 22.32
N ALA A 2 1.81 -20.45 21.44
CA ALA A 2 1.15 -21.30 20.45
C ALA A 2 2.12 -21.51 19.26
N LYS A 3 2.62 -22.74 19.10
CA LYS A 3 3.43 -23.15 17.92
C LYS A 3 2.56 -23.02 16.67
N ALA A 4 2.92 -22.11 15.76
CA ALA A 4 2.30 -22.03 14.45
C ALA A 4 2.47 -23.37 13.72
N ARG A 5 1.35 -23.97 13.28
CA ARG A 5 1.37 -25.19 12.48
C ARG A 5 2.08 -24.91 11.16
N PRO A 6 3.02 -25.76 10.72
CA PRO A 6 3.65 -25.61 9.41
C PRO A 6 2.59 -25.68 8.32
N ARG A 7 2.69 -24.77 7.34
CA ARG A 7 1.79 -24.77 6.16
C ARG A 7 1.97 -26.10 5.42
N PRO A 8 0.88 -26.81 5.10
CA PRO A 8 0.98 -28.04 4.31
C PRO A 8 1.54 -27.71 2.92
N ALA A 9 2.48 -28.52 2.44
CA ALA A 9 3.12 -28.37 1.13
C ALA A 9 2.17 -28.84 0.02
N VAL A 10 1.12 -28.06 -0.24
CA VAL A 10 0.14 -28.32 -1.30
C VAL A 10 0.37 -27.30 -2.41
N ASN A 11 0.50 -27.78 -3.65
CA ASN A 11 0.56 -26.91 -4.82
C ASN A 11 -0.80 -26.21 -5.02
N GLY A 12 -0.76 -24.97 -5.52
CA GLY A 12 -1.96 -24.18 -5.81
C GLY A 12 -2.89 -24.82 -6.85
N VAL A 13 -4.12 -24.31 -6.95
CA VAL A 13 -5.10 -24.78 -7.93
C VAL A 13 -5.01 -23.92 -9.18
N ALA A 14 -4.57 -24.51 -10.30
CA ALA A 14 -4.30 -23.77 -11.54
C ALA A 14 -5.51 -22.97 -12.09
N SER A 15 -6.74 -23.40 -11.84
CA SER A 15 -7.93 -22.63 -12.22
C SER A 15 -8.10 -21.37 -11.35
N ALA A 16 -7.80 -21.45 -10.05
CA ALA A 16 -7.81 -20.30 -9.16
C ALA A 16 -6.74 -19.28 -9.54
N ASP A 17 -5.52 -19.75 -9.87
CA ASP A 17 -4.44 -18.85 -10.31
C ASP A 17 -4.81 -18.07 -11.57
N ARG A 18 -5.51 -18.71 -12.53
CA ARG A 18 -5.99 -18.03 -13.74
C ARG A 18 -7.10 -17.02 -13.44
N VAL A 19 -8.02 -17.32 -12.52
CA VAL A 19 -9.04 -16.36 -12.06
C VAL A 19 -8.35 -15.13 -11.46
N LEU A 20 -7.39 -15.35 -10.56
CA LEU A 20 -6.63 -14.27 -9.92
C LEU A 20 -5.84 -13.47 -10.95
N THR A 21 -5.21 -14.12 -11.93
CA THR A 21 -4.49 -13.47 -13.03
C THR A 21 -5.40 -12.53 -13.84
N VAL A 22 -6.65 -12.93 -14.08
CA VAL A 22 -7.62 -12.08 -14.78
C VAL A 22 -8.04 -10.90 -13.91
N LEU A 23 -8.30 -11.11 -12.61
CA LEU A 23 -8.71 -10.03 -11.71
C LEU A 23 -7.59 -9.01 -11.48
N THR A 24 -6.33 -9.43 -11.39
CA THR A 24 -5.18 -8.54 -11.19
C THR A 24 -4.69 -7.86 -12.47
N ALA A 25 -5.30 -8.17 -13.63
CA ALA A 25 -5.05 -7.46 -14.88
C ALA A 25 -5.66 -6.04 -14.92
N PHE A 26 -6.64 -5.77 -14.05
CA PHE A 26 -7.24 -4.46 -13.84
C PHE A 26 -6.32 -3.61 -12.95
N GLN A 27 -5.95 -2.43 -13.44
CA GLN A 27 -5.04 -1.50 -12.79
C GLN A 27 -5.76 -0.19 -12.43
N VAL A 28 -5.16 0.58 -11.52
CA VAL A 28 -5.70 1.90 -11.16
C VAL A 28 -5.73 2.79 -12.40
N GLY A 29 -6.89 3.40 -12.64
CA GLY A 29 -7.15 4.23 -13.83
C GLY A 29 -7.93 3.50 -14.93
N ASP A 30 -8.04 2.16 -14.89
CA ASP A 30 -8.91 1.43 -15.81
C ASP A 30 -10.38 1.63 -15.43
N ALA A 31 -11.19 2.13 -16.37
CA ALA A 31 -12.64 2.14 -16.20
C ALA A 31 -13.27 0.78 -16.58
N ALA A 32 -12.80 0.17 -17.67
CA ALA A 32 -13.21 -1.13 -18.17
C ALA A 32 -12.19 -1.66 -19.19
N LEU A 33 -12.06 -2.97 -19.32
CA LEU A 33 -11.13 -3.64 -20.24
C LEU A 33 -11.87 -4.47 -21.30
N SER A 34 -11.41 -4.40 -22.53
CA SER A 34 -11.83 -5.29 -23.61
C SER A 34 -11.21 -6.68 -23.47
N LEU A 35 -11.80 -7.65 -24.17
CA LEU A 35 -11.25 -9.01 -24.22
C LEU A 35 -9.86 -9.07 -24.86
N VAL A 36 -9.54 -8.15 -25.78
CA VAL A 36 -8.21 -8.07 -26.41
C VAL A 36 -7.17 -7.61 -25.40
N GLU A 37 -7.45 -6.53 -24.67
CA GLU A 37 -6.56 -6.02 -23.62
C GLU A 37 -6.31 -7.07 -22.53
N LEU A 38 -7.34 -7.84 -22.16
CA LEU A 38 -7.19 -8.91 -21.18
C LEU A 38 -6.30 -10.06 -21.70
N VAL A 39 -6.41 -10.44 -22.98
CA VAL A 39 -5.50 -11.42 -23.59
C VAL A 39 -4.06 -10.90 -23.55
N GLU A 40 -3.84 -9.64 -23.92
CA GLU A 40 -2.51 -9.02 -23.92
C GLU A 40 -1.91 -8.93 -22.51
N ARG A 41 -2.67 -8.51 -21.51
CA ARG A 41 -2.20 -8.33 -20.13
C ARG A 41 -1.98 -9.65 -19.39
N THR A 42 -2.76 -10.69 -19.71
CA THR A 42 -2.74 -11.97 -18.96
C THR A 42 -1.97 -13.08 -19.67
N GLY A 43 -1.79 -13.00 -20.99
CA GLY A 43 -1.25 -14.08 -21.82
C GLY A 43 -2.18 -15.29 -21.94
N LEU A 44 -3.41 -15.23 -21.42
CA LEU A 44 -4.38 -16.32 -21.48
C LEU A 44 -5.13 -16.33 -22.82
N ILE A 45 -5.49 -17.52 -23.29
CA ILE A 45 -6.29 -17.65 -24.51
C ILE A 45 -7.72 -17.11 -24.31
N LYS A 46 -8.27 -16.53 -25.39
CA LYS A 46 -9.60 -15.90 -25.42
C LYS A 46 -10.72 -16.77 -24.83
N SER A 47 -10.75 -18.06 -25.17
CA SER A 47 -11.78 -18.99 -24.67
C SER A 47 -11.70 -19.24 -23.17
N THR A 48 -10.49 -19.19 -22.59
CA THR A 48 -10.30 -19.31 -21.14
C THR A 48 -10.80 -18.05 -20.44
N ILE A 49 -10.40 -16.86 -20.90
CA ILE A 49 -10.84 -15.60 -20.30
C ILE A 49 -12.37 -15.49 -20.33
N MET A 50 -13.02 -15.79 -21.47
CA MET A 50 -14.49 -15.75 -21.56
C MET A 50 -15.17 -16.66 -20.53
N ARG A 51 -14.67 -17.88 -20.34
CA ARG A 51 -15.22 -18.81 -19.34
C ARG A 51 -15.01 -18.30 -17.91
N LEU A 52 -13.85 -17.70 -17.62
CA LEU A 52 -13.57 -17.10 -16.32
C LEU A 52 -14.47 -15.89 -16.07
N MET A 53 -14.72 -15.06 -17.09
CA MET A 53 -15.61 -13.91 -16.98
C MET A 53 -17.05 -14.31 -16.65
N VAL A 54 -17.57 -15.39 -17.23
CA VAL A 54 -18.89 -15.92 -16.83
C VAL A 54 -18.91 -16.27 -15.34
N SER A 55 -17.89 -16.96 -14.84
CA SER A 55 -17.81 -17.27 -13.41
C SER A 55 -17.68 -16.02 -12.54
N LEU A 56 -16.84 -15.06 -12.93
CA LEU A 56 -16.65 -13.81 -12.19
C LEU A 56 -17.91 -12.93 -12.18
N GLU A 57 -18.65 -12.90 -13.28
CA GLU A 57 -19.91 -12.18 -13.42
C GLU A 57 -21.01 -12.81 -12.56
N ASN A 58 -21.12 -14.15 -12.57
CA ASN A 58 -22.05 -14.87 -11.70
C ASN A 58 -21.79 -14.63 -10.19
N HIS A 59 -20.55 -14.31 -9.82
CA HIS A 59 -20.16 -14.01 -8.43
C HIS A 59 -20.03 -12.51 -8.15
N GLY A 60 -20.42 -11.63 -9.09
CA GLY A 60 -20.46 -10.18 -8.88
C GLY A 60 -19.09 -9.50 -8.83
N PHE A 61 -18.01 -10.16 -9.27
CA PHE A 61 -16.68 -9.57 -9.36
C PHE A 61 -16.47 -8.76 -10.64
N ILE A 62 -17.18 -9.11 -11.70
CA ILE A 62 -17.12 -8.45 -13.00
C ILE A 62 -18.53 -8.15 -13.49
N THR A 63 -18.71 -7.04 -14.19
CA THR A 63 -19.89 -6.75 -15.00
C THR A 63 -19.46 -6.63 -16.46
N ARG A 64 -20.21 -7.25 -17.38
CA ARG A 64 -20.05 -6.99 -18.80
C ARG A 64 -20.90 -5.78 -19.22
N MET A 65 -20.24 -4.76 -19.75
CA MET A 65 -20.86 -3.55 -20.26
C MET A 65 -21.58 -3.81 -21.60
N ALA A 66 -22.46 -2.89 -22.00
CA ALA A 66 -23.22 -2.98 -23.25
C ALA A 66 -22.32 -3.00 -24.51
N ASP A 67 -21.16 -2.36 -24.45
CA ASP A 67 -20.14 -2.37 -25.51
C ASP A 67 -19.28 -3.64 -25.52
N GLY A 68 -19.54 -4.58 -24.59
CA GLY A 68 -18.84 -5.85 -24.47
C GLY A 68 -17.55 -5.81 -23.66
N ARG A 69 -17.14 -4.65 -23.11
CA ARG A 69 -16.03 -4.55 -22.16
C ARG A 69 -16.41 -5.06 -20.78
N TYR A 70 -15.42 -5.34 -19.96
CA TYR A 70 -15.55 -5.87 -18.61
C TYR A 70 -15.09 -4.83 -17.59
N GLN A 71 -15.85 -4.66 -16.51
CA GLN A 71 -15.52 -3.75 -15.41
C GLN A 71 -15.58 -4.51 -14.08
N LEU A 72 -14.73 -4.13 -13.11
CA LEU A 72 -14.85 -4.63 -11.74
C LEU A 72 -16.20 -4.25 -11.12
N ALA A 73 -16.86 -5.21 -10.49
CA ALA A 73 -18.18 -5.03 -9.89
C ALA A 73 -18.12 -4.96 -8.34
N SER A 74 -19.28 -4.78 -7.72
CA SER A 74 -19.43 -4.41 -6.31
C SER A 74 -18.87 -5.42 -5.30
N GLU A 75 -18.67 -6.68 -5.68
CA GLU A 75 -18.09 -7.69 -4.81
C GLU A 75 -16.64 -7.34 -4.40
N VAL A 76 -15.89 -6.67 -5.28
CA VAL A 76 -14.55 -6.16 -4.98
C VAL A 76 -14.59 -5.15 -3.83
N MET A 77 -15.58 -4.25 -3.85
CA MET A 77 -15.78 -3.27 -2.78
C MET A 77 -16.18 -3.94 -1.46
N ARG A 78 -17.07 -4.94 -1.52
CA ARG A 78 -17.50 -5.71 -0.34
C ARG A 78 -16.33 -6.42 0.33
N LEU A 79 -15.46 -7.07 -0.45
CA LEU A 79 -14.26 -7.72 0.09
C LEU A 79 -13.25 -6.72 0.67
N ASN A 80 -13.06 -5.56 0.01
CA ASN A 80 -12.24 -4.50 0.60
C ASN A 80 -12.83 -4.03 1.94
N ALA A 81 -14.14 -3.81 2.06
CA ALA A 81 -14.76 -3.43 3.32
C ALA A 81 -14.51 -4.47 4.44
N VAL A 82 -14.62 -5.77 4.13
CA VAL A 82 -14.28 -6.85 5.08
C VAL A 82 -12.81 -6.82 5.48
N TYR A 83 -11.91 -6.58 4.52
CA TYR A 83 -10.48 -6.44 4.78
C TYR A 83 -10.17 -5.24 5.68
N GLN A 84 -10.81 -4.09 5.43
CA GLN A 84 -10.65 -2.88 6.23
C GLN A 84 -11.18 -3.07 7.66
N GLU A 85 -12.38 -3.64 7.81
CA GLU A 85 -13.00 -3.90 9.11
C GLU A 85 -12.17 -4.86 9.96
N ALA A 86 -11.60 -5.91 9.35
CA ALA A 86 -10.78 -6.89 10.06
C ALA A 86 -9.46 -6.31 10.59
N LEU A 87 -8.96 -5.22 10.01
CA LEU A 87 -7.67 -4.64 10.39
C LEU A 87 -7.79 -3.48 11.38
N ASP A 88 -8.96 -2.83 11.47
CA ASP A 88 -9.22 -1.56 12.19
C ASP A 88 -8.16 -0.46 11.94
N LEU A 89 -7.34 -0.66 10.91
CA LEU A 89 -6.09 0.06 10.69
C LEU A 89 -6.35 1.48 10.22
N GLU A 90 -7.43 1.68 9.46
CA GLU A 90 -7.88 2.98 8.97
C GLU A 90 -8.12 3.97 10.12
N LYS A 91 -8.82 3.54 11.18
CA LYS A 91 -9.12 4.38 12.36
C LYS A 91 -7.86 4.84 13.09
N HIS A 92 -6.78 4.06 12.99
CA HIS A 92 -5.49 4.41 13.56
C HIS A 92 -4.62 5.23 12.60
N VAL A 93 -4.58 4.89 11.32
CA VAL A 93 -3.67 5.49 10.34
C VAL A 93 -4.15 6.85 9.87
N MET A 94 -5.43 6.98 9.50
CA MET A 94 -5.97 8.19 8.87
C MET A 94 -5.76 9.46 9.71
N PRO A 95 -6.00 9.47 11.05
CA PRO A 95 -5.72 10.65 11.87
C PRO A 95 -4.28 11.13 11.79
N ARG A 96 -3.30 10.21 11.69
CA ARG A 96 -1.89 10.56 11.59
C ARG A 96 -1.54 11.06 10.20
N LEU A 97 -2.14 10.50 9.15
CA LEU A 97 -1.95 11.02 7.80
C LEU A 97 -2.48 12.45 7.66
N HIS A 98 -3.66 12.75 8.24
CA HIS A 98 -4.18 14.11 8.28
C HIS A 98 -3.23 15.06 9.02
N TYR A 99 -2.81 14.70 10.23
CA TYR A 99 -1.85 15.47 11.00
C TYR A 99 -0.55 15.74 10.22
N LEU A 100 0.07 14.69 9.66
CA LEU A 100 1.30 14.83 8.88
C LEU A 100 1.11 15.74 7.65
N ALA A 101 0.01 15.59 6.92
CA ALA A 101 -0.25 16.38 5.73
C ALA A 101 -0.49 17.87 6.07
N GLU A 102 -1.21 18.14 7.15
CA GLU A 102 -1.46 19.50 7.64
C GLU A 102 -0.17 20.17 8.12
N GLN A 103 0.67 19.47 8.89
CA GLN A 103 1.89 20.04 9.47
C GLN A 103 3.03 20.17 8.45
N SER A 104 3.15 19.23 7.51
CA SER A 104 4.21 19.28 6.48
C SER A 104 3.81 20.06 5.22
N GLY A 105 2.52 20.32 5.02
CA GLY A 105 1.98 20.81 3.75
C GLY A 105 2.11 19.83 2.57
N GLU A 106 2.74 18.67 2.78
CA GLU A 106 3.00 17.66 1.75
C GLU A 106 2.04 16.48 1.85
N THR A 107 2.15 15.53 0.92
CA THR A 107 1.25 14.38 0.91
C THR A 107 1.72 13.32 1.89
N ALA A 108 0.84 12.93 2.82
CA ALA A 108 1.06 11.80 3.71
C ALA A 108 0.41 10.52 3.14
N SER A 109 1.08 9.38 3.26
CA SER A 109 0.58 8.08 2.79
C SER A 109 1.03 6.95 3.70
N PHE A 110 0.29 5.85 3.68
CA PHE A 110 0.64 4.62 4.35
C PHE A 110 0.76 3.49 3.32
N TYR A 111 1.94 2.88 3.24
CA TYR A 111 2.23 1.81 2.31
C TYR A 111 2.30 0.46 3.01
N VAL A 112 1.80 -0.59 2.35
CA VAL A 112 1.96 -1.97 2.79
C VAL A 112 2.78 -2.75 1.77
N ARG A 113 3.55 -3.74 2.24
CA ARG A 113 4.34 -4.59 1.34
C ARG A 113 3.43 -5.63 0.68
N HIS A 114 3.51 -5.73 -0.64
CA HIS A 114 2.80 -6.71 -1.45
C HIS A 114 3.79 -7.41 -2.38
N GLY A 115 4.49 -8.42 -1.86
CA GLY A 115 5.52 -9.16 -2.61
C GLY A 115 6.69 -8.27 -3.04
N ALA A 116 6.88 -8.14 -4.35
CA ALA A 116 7.89 -7.29 -5.00
C ALA A 116 7.46 -5.81 -5.16
N TYR A 117 6.26 -5.48 -4.73
CA TYR A 117 5.67 -4.15 -4.80
C TYR A 117 5.31 -3.64 -3.39
N ARG A 118 5.09 -2.33 -3.29
CA ARG A 118 4.42 -1.65 -2.19
C ARG A 118 3.11 -1.08 -2.70
N MET A 119 2.04 -1.29 -1.95
CA MET A 119 0.71 -0.77 -2.25
C MET A 119 0.43 0.45 -1.38
N CYS A 120 -0.03 1.55 -1.99
CA CYS A 120 -0.53 2.69 -1.23
C CYS A 120 -1.88 2.30 -0.62
N GLN A 121 -1.95 2.05 0.69
CA GLN A 121 -3.18 1.62 1.34
C GLN A 121 -4.07 2.82 1.70
N TYR A 122 -3.47 3.87 2.25
CA TYR A 122 -4.17 5.09 2.66
C TYR A 122 -3.36 6.32 2.29
N ARG A 123 -4.04 7.45 2.03
CA ARG A 123 -3.41 8.68 1.57
C ARG A 123 -4.22 9.92 1.92
N VAL A 124 -3.53 10.97 2.33
CA VAL A 124 -4.08 12.33 2.46
C VAL A 124 -3.25 13.25 1.58
N ASN A 125 -3.89 13.81 0.54
CA ASN A 125 -3.20 14.64 -0.44
C ASN A 125 -2.80 16.01 0.15
N SER A 126 -1.64 16.51 -0.29
CA SER A 126 -1.23 17.90 -0.06
C SER A 126 -2.30 18.89 -0.55
N SER A 127 -2.46 19.99 0.19
CA SER A 127 -3.30 21.14 -0.18
C SER A 127 -2.73 21.93 -1.37
N HIS A 128 -1.46 21.71 -1.75
CA HIS A 128 -0.86 22.32 -2.92
C HIS A 128 -1.40 21.74 -4.23
N ARG A 129 -1.48 22.60 -5.26
CA ARG A 129 -1.86 22.20 -6.63
C ARG A 129 -0.82 21.27 -7.26
N LEU A 130 0.46 21.57 -7.07
CA LEU A 130 1.56 20.71 -7.52
C LEU A 130 1.85 19.66 -6.44
N ARG A 131 1.47 18.42 -6.73
CA ARG A 131 1.67 17.24 -5.88
C ARG A 131 1.93 16.01 -6.74
N LEU A 132 2.48 14.97 -6.13
CA LEU A 132 2.62 13.67 -6.77
C LEU A 132 1.24 13.04 -7.01
N ASN A 133 0.99 12.55 -8.22
CA ASN A 133 -0.26 11.89 -8.58
C ASN A 133 -0.18 10.39 -8.22
N LEU A 134 -0.82 10.02 -7.11
CA LEU A 134 -0.84 8.68 -6.53
C LEU A 134 -2.19 8.51 -5.81
N GLN A 135 -2.77 7.32 -5.89
CA GLN A 135 -4.07 6.98 -5.27
C GLN A 135 -3.95 5.74 -4.38
N PRO A 136 -4.83 5.60 -3.36
CA PRO A 136 -5.00 4.31 -2.68
C PRO A 136 -5.26 3.18 -3.70
N GLY A 137 -4.58 2.05 -3.52
CA GLY A 137 -4.56 0.92 -4.46
C GLY A 137 -3.37 0.94 -5.43
N ASP A 138 -2.69 2.08 -5.61
CA ASP A 138 -1.53 2.13 -6.50
C ASP A 138 -0.39 1.23 -6.03
N MET A 139 0.15 0.46 -6.97
CA MET A 139 1.29 -0.43 -6.77
C MET A 139 2.56 0.24 -7.27
N ARG A 140 3.59 0.31 -6.43
CA ARG A 140 4.92 0.81 -6.77
C ARG A 140 5.98 -0.26 -6.53
N PRO A 141 7.08 -0.31 -7.29
CA PRO A 141 8.13 -1.28 -7.04
C PRO A 141 8.75 -1.13 -5.64
N MET A 142 9.31 -2.22 -5.11
CA MET A 142 10.19 -2.20 -3.93
C MET A 142 11.59 -1.67 -4.29
N ASP A 143 11.63 -0.41 -4.75
CA ASP A 143 12.80 0.33 -5.22
C ASP A 143 13.65 0.95 -4.09
N GLU A 144 14.47 1.95 -4.42
CA GLU A 144 15.27 2.72 -3.47
C GLU A 144 14.55 3.93 -2.88
N ALA A 145 13.25 4.11 -3.11
CA ALA A 145 12.52 5.19 -2.45
C ALA A 145 12.34 4.86 -0.95
N ALA A 146 12.24 5.92 -0.13
CA ALA A 146 12.19 5.82 1.32
C ALA A 146 11.12 4.83 1.82
N GLY A 147 9.94 4.82 1.19
CA GLY A 147 8.87 3.89 1.52
C GLY A 147 9.25 2.41 1.36
N ALA A 148 10.01 2.04 0.33
CA ALA A 148 10.48 0.66 0.15
C ALA A 148 11.62 0.32 1.11
N GLN A 149 12.51 1.28 1.40
CA GLN A 149 13.55 1.09 2.40
C GLN A 149 12.95 0.86 3.80
N ALA A 150 11.95 1.65 4.19
CA ALA A 150 11.19 1.45 5.42
C ALA A 150 10.52 0.07 5.46
N LEU A 151 9.88 -0.37 4.37
CA LEU A 151 9.26 -1.71 4.29
C LEU A 151 10.28 -2.87 4.26
N ARG A 152 11.56 -2.59 4.02
CA ARG A 152 12.68 -3.55 4.13
C ARG A 152 13.34 -3.53 5.50
N ALA A 153 13.04 -2.53 6.35
CA ALA A 153 13.73 -2.33 7.61
C ALA A 153 13.59 -3.57 8.54
N PRO A 154 14.71 -4.16 8.98
CA PRO A 154 14.67 -5.19 10.02
C PRO A 154 14.03 -4.64 11.29
N TYR A 155 13.29 -5.49 12.01
CA TYR A 155 12.55 -5.09 13.21
C TYR A 155 13.40 -4.29 14.20
N GLN A 156 14.61 -4.76 14.54
CA GLN A 156 15.50 -4.11 15.51
C GLN A 156 15.90 -2.68 15.11
N ILE A 157 16.09 -2.44 13.80
CA ILE A 157 16.45 -1.12 13.28
C ILE A 157 15.21 -0.23 13.22
N GLY A 158 14.09 -0.79 12.76
CA GLY A 158 12.86 -0.05 12.57
C GLY A 158 12.25 0.47 13.87
N ILE A 159 12.30 -0.31 14.96
CA ILE A 159 11.77 0.12 16.26
C ILE A 159 12.61 1.20 16.95
N ALA A 160 13.90 1.27 16.63
CA ALA A 160 14.78 2.26 17.23
C ALA A 160 14.44 3.68 16.76
N LEU A 161 13.77 3.81 15.60
CA LEU A 161 13.33 5.09 15.02
C LEU A 161 14.43 6.16 15.13
N GLN A 162 15.68 5.80 14.81
CA GLN A 162 16.83 6.71 14.98
C GLN A 162 16.87 7.79 13.89
N LYS A 163 16.59 7.38 12.64
CA LYS A 163 16.54 8.28 11.49
C LYS A 163 15.46 7.80 10.52
N PRO A 164 14.61 8.70 9.98
CA PRO A 164 13.73 8.34 8.87
C PRO A 164 14.55 8.04 7.63
N TYR A 165 14.10 7.09 6.83
CA TYR A 165 14.61 6.96 5.47
C TYR A 165 14.25 8.21 4.69
N TYR A 166 15.19 8.76 3.93
CA TYR A 166 14.94 9.87 3.01
C TYR A 166 15.46 9.47 1.62
N SER A 167 14.72 9.87 0.59
CA SER A 167 15.11 9.65 -0.79
C SER A 167 14.66 10.82 -1.65
N LYS A 168 15.49 11.17 -2.64
CA LYS A 168 15.21 12.18 -3.66
C LYS A 168 15.57 11.58 -5.01
N GLY A 169 14.70 11.70 -6.00
CA GLY A 169 14.95 11.19 -7.34
C GLY A 169 14.69 9.70 -7.54
N ALA A 170 14.33 8.95 -6.49
CA ALA A 170 14.27 7.48 -6.56
C ALA A 170 13.12 6.95 -7.42
N THR A 171 11.95 7.59 -7.36
CA THR A 171 10.78 7.23 -8.20
C THR A 171 10.65 8.13 -9.42
N ASP A 172 11.07 9.38 -9.29
CA ASP A 172 11.03 10.44 -10.29
C ASP A 172 12.07 11.50 -9.90
N PRO A 173 12.84 12.08 -10.85
CA PRO A 173 13.87 13.07 -10.56
C PRO A 173 13.40 14.29 -9.75
N HIS A 174 12.13 14.64 -9.84
CA HIS A 174 11.51 15.77 -9.18
C HIS A 174 10.69 15.38 -7.94
N ALA A 175 10.77 14.13 -7.49
CA ALA A 175 10.08 13.65 -6.29
C ALA A 175 11.06 13.38 -5.14
N ALA A 176 10.61 13.67 -3.93
CA ALA A 176 11.28 13.26 -2.69
C ALA A 176 10.28 12.59 -1.75
N SER A 177 10.80 11.75 -0.85
CA SER A 177 10.00 11.12 0.20
C SER A 177 10.83 10.84 1.45
N MET A 178 10.16 10.87 2.60
CA MET A 178 10.69 10.37 3.87
C MET A 178 9.76 9.32 4.47
N ALA A 179 10.31 8.30 5.13
CA ALA A 179 9.52 7.16 5.60
C ALA A 179 10.01 6.56 6.92
N LEU A 180 9.07 6.00 7.69
CA LEU A 180 9.33 5.21 8.89
C LEU A 180 8.53 3.90 8.83
N PRO A 181 9.14 2.75 9.22
CA PRO A 181 8.40 1.50 9.38
C PRO A 181 7.46 1.58 10.57
N ILE A 182 6.30 0.94 10.48
CA ILE A 182 5.28 0.85 11.53
C ILE A 182 5.08 -0.60 11.90
N TYR A 183 5.20 -0.92 13.18
CA TYR A 183 5.04 -2.27 13.72
C TYR A 183 3.84 -2.37 14.67
N GLY A 184 3.22 -3.55 14.70
CA GLY A 184 2.09 -3.88 15.57
C GLY A 184 2.51 -4.56 16.87
N ALA A 185 1.53 -5.05 17.63
CA ALA A 185 1.71 -5.62 18.96
C ALA A 185 2.57 -6.90 19.01
N GLN A 186 2.69 -7.62 17.90
CA GLN A 186 3.34 -8.93 17.78
C GLN A 186 4.66 -8.84 16.99
N GLN A 187 5.26 -7.64 16.91
CA GLN A 187 6.49 -7.35 16.17
C GLN A 187 6.35 -7.51 14.64
N GLU A 188 5.13 -7.58 14.15
CA GLU A 188 4.78 -7.65 12.75
C GLU A 188 4.91 -6.26 12.10
N LEU A 189 5.46 -6.22 10.89
CA LEU A 189 5.51 -5.00 10.08
C LEU A 189 4.12 -4.74 9.50
N MET A 190 3.45 -3.69 9.98
CA MET A 190 2.13 -3.28 9.52
C MET A 190 2.21 -2.44 8.23
N GLY A 191 3.29 -1.68 8.06
CA GLY A 191 3.50 -0.88 6.86
C GLY A 191 4.58 0.18 7.03
N ALA A 192 4.56 1.19 6.17
CA ALA A 192 5.42 2.36 6.24
C ALA A 192 4.59 3.63 6.20
N LEU A 193 4.83 4.51 7.16
CA LEU A 193 4.32 5.88 7.19
C LEU A 193 5.24 6.74 6.32
N VAL A 194 4.69 7.50 5.38
CA VAL A 194 5.46 8.21 4.35
C VAL A 194 4.94 9.63 4.16
N ILE A 195 5.86 10.61 4.10
CA ILE A 195 5.60 11.96 3.57
C ILE A 195 6.28 12.05 2.20
N SER A 196 5.57 12.58 1.20
CA SER A 196 6.07 12.69 -0.17
C SER A 196 5.61 13.98 -0.83
N GLY A 197 6.50 14.55 -1.65
CA GLY A 197 6.26 15.83 -2.31
C GLY A 197 7.29 16.12 -3.39
N PRO A 198 7.17 17.26 -4.09
CA PRO A 198 8.17 17.74 -5.03
C PRO A 198 9.51 17.94 -4.32
N ALA A 199 10.59 17.48 -4.94
CA ALA A 199 11.94 17.55 -4.40
C ALA A 199 12.48 18.99 -4.23
N SER A 200 11.80 19.97 -4.82
CA SER A 200 12.06 21.40 -4.61
C SER A 200 11.48 21.94 -3.31
N ARG A 201 10.47 21.27 -2.72
CA ARG A 201 9.85 21.65 -1.44
C ARG A 201 10.24 20.71 -0.31
N LEU A 202 10.15 19.40 -0.54
CA LEU A 202 10.62 18.38 0.39
C LEU A 202 12.13 18.16 0.25
N THR A 203 12.89 19.22 0.52
CA THR A 203 14.36 19.19 0.55
C THR A 203 14.84 18.35 1.74
N GLU A 204 16.12 17.95 1.73
CA GLU A 204 16.70 17.22 2.87
C GLU A 204 16.66 18.08 4.14
N GLU A 205 16.98 19.37 4.04
CA GLU A 205 16.87 20.32 5.15
C GLU A 205 15.45 20.43 5.71
N TYR A 206 14.43 20.51 4.85
CA TYR A 206 13.05 20.55 5.31
C TYR A 206 12.64 19.21 5.93
N ALA A 207 13.02 18.07 5.34
CA ALA A 207 12.78 16.75 5.91
C ALA A 207 13.45 16.57 7.28
N GLU A 208 14.64 17.13 7.49
CA GLU A 208 15.31 17.18 8.79
C GLU A 208 14.49 17.97 9.82
N SER A 209 13.92 19.12 9.43
CA SER A 209 13.05 19.91 10.31
C SER A 209 11.74 19.19 10.69
N LEU A 210 11.24 18.29 9.83
CA LEU A 210 10.01 17.52 10.07
C LEU A 210 10.22 16.31 10.99
N LYS A 211 11.48 15.91 11.27
CA LYS A 211 11.79 14.68 12.03
C LYS A 211 11.06 14.56 13.37
N PRO A 212 11.04 15.57 14.26
CA PRO A 212 10.43 15.41 15.58
C PRO A 212 8.96 15.02 15.49
N MET A 213 8.22 15.74 14.65
CA MET A 213 6.79 15.54 14.39
C MET A 213 6.53 14.19 13.69
N PHE A 214 7.40 13.78 12.76
CA PHE A 214 7.25 12.51 12.07
C PHE A 214 7.49 11.30 12.99
N PHE A 215 8.45 11.39 13.90
CA PHE A 215 8.68 10.36 14.92
C PHE A 215 7.54 10.26 15.92
N GLU A 216 6.99 11.39 16.36
CA GLU A 216 5.83 11.42 17.25
C GLU A 216 4.63 10.71 16.60
N ALA A 217 4.29 11.07 15.36
CA ALA A 217 3.21 10.44 14.62
C ALA A 217 3.42 8.92 14.45
N ALA A 218 4.65 8.48 14.17
CA ALA A 218 4.97 7.06 14.03
C ALA A 218 4.84 6.30 15.36
N ARG A 219 5.35 6.85 16.47
CA ARG A 219 5.25 6.23 17.80
C ARG A 219 3.80 6.15 18.25
N ASP A 220 3.02 7.20 18.05
CA ASP A 220 1.61 7.21 18.43
C ASP A 220 0.78 6.24 17.60
N LEU A 221 1.08 6.13 16.30
CA LEU A 221 0.49 5.10 15.46
C LEU A 221 0.83 3.70 15.99
N MET A 222 2.11 3.38 16.21
CA MET A 222 2.54 2.09 16.77
C MET A 222 1.83 1.79 18.11
N ARG A 223 1.80 2.74 19.04
CA ARG A 223 1.10 2.60 20.34
C ARG A 223 -0.38 2.27 20.15
N SER A 224 -1.05 2.97 19.24
CA SER A 224 -2.47 2.72 18.97
C SER A 224 -2.74 1.36 18.33
N LEU A 225 -1.74 0.79 17.65
CA LEU A 225 -1.75 -0.58 17.13
C LEU A 225 -1.31 -1.62 18.19
N GLY A 226 -1.21 -1.22 19.46
CA GLY A 226 -0.86 -2.10 20.57
C GLY A 226 0.63 -2.41 20.69
N PHE A 227 1.51 -1.70 19.99
CA PHE A 227 2.95 -1.84 20.16
C PHE A 227 3.36 -1.46 21.58
N LYS A 228 3.84 -2.44 22.35
CA LYS A 228 4.38 -2.23 23.69
C LYS A 228 5.89 -2.06 23.58
N SER A 229 6.33 -0.81 23.65
CA SER A 229 7.73 -0.48 23.80
C SER A 229 8.23 -0.93 25.18
N ALA A 230 8.81 -2.12 25.27
CA ALA A 230 9.62 -2.50 26.41
C ALA A 230 11.05 -1.91 26.35
N SER A 231 11.33 -0.98 25.41
CA SER A 231 12.71 -0.54 25.13
C SER A 231 12.91 0.95 24.76
N LEU A 232 11.91 1.83 24.92
CA LEU A 232 12.08 3.29 24.72
C LEU A 232 12.17 4.10 26.02
N GLU A 233 12.16 3.46 27.20
CA GLU A 233 12.28 4.13 28.51
C GLU A 233 13.70 4.10 29.11
N SER A 234 14.71 3.69 28.35
CA SER A 234 16.11 3.71 28.83
C SER A 234 17.11 3.97 27.71
N ALA A 235 17.15 5.22 27.24
CA ALA A 235 18.33 5.86 26.65
C ALA A 235 18.22 7.37 26.79
#